data_AF-A0A3D0ZCP6-F1
#
_entry.id   AF-A0A3D0ZCP6-F1
#
_cell.length_a   1.000
_cell.length_b   1.000
_cell.length_c   1.000
_cell.angle_alpha   90.00
_cell.angle_beta   90.00
_cell.angle_gamma   90.00
#
_symmetry.space_group_name_H-M   'P 1'
#
loop_
_entity.id
_entity.type
_entity.pdbx_description
1 polymer ?
#
loop_
_entity_poly.entity_id
_entity_poly.type
_entity_poly.pdbx_seq_one_letter_code
_entity_poly.pdbx_strand_id
1 'polypeptide(L)'
;MAASFFEKLFALFSSSHDPEAAKKRRMKQLLKELTGNKYSRFYKPKTGEIEGALGKFFFEIYKVVSPAQVFLQNAPKSASLKQIVVESFFDKNMENIRNRLTEEAVEERANSGFKELGKSLNADFNALSQAFDSERIELTDRCYNNILCMAQFVSFDFFLLLKKFDPNITERNFSYQPKFTTIRGEYLSENIKDFLEVSFGVDPDQDWKTALKALKIFKDGVDVVAPDQWHKLLLLLKDVRKSGILETMIRHIDQKPDWQSLPKLPNEHIAEKYIENKRIEVKAVVDTIVNAKKNAQINVLVKTVFGESDLNRAKFYTVKAGEIYVKKNFDGFIHAPAVNYMKAFFLDYLKKEIRELCDLLLIRGQWTTIELSKSTSEHFNRLMELSDTLIAFDETLADSGENGSRLKTTIAKVERDKSQARYVTLILKTVNENAMRLIKETAISLIVVGKSLKVLAEDLQKPKHDLLMNWKELEGVSEAPLDQRISNAYKKIYYFVQMLQI
;
A
#
# COMPACT_ATOMS: atom_id res chain seq x y z
N MET A 1 49.78 65.86 -30.27
CA MET A 1 50.21 64.44 -30.34
C MET A 1 50.09 63.68 -29.01
N ALA A 2 49.09 63.97 -28.15
CA ALA A 2 48.85 63.20 -26.92
C ALA A 2 47.48 62.49 -26.87
N ALA A 3 46.50 62.89 -27.69
CA ALA A 3 45.17 62.27 -27.73
C ALA A 3 45.16 60.87 -28.38
N SER A 4 45.98 60.65 -29.42
CA SER A 4 46.01 59.37 -30.16
C SER A 4 46.63 58.20 -29.39
N PHE A 5 47.49 58.47 -28.39
CA PHE A 5 48.09 57.43 -27.56
C PHE A 5 47.11 56.94 -26.48
N PHE A 6 46.38 57.86 -25.84
CA PHE A 6 45.34 57.50 -24.87
C PHE A 6 44.10 56.90 -25.52
N GLU A 7 43.72 57.32 -26.73
CA GLU A 7 42.65 56.66 -27.51
C GLU A 7 43.04 55.24 -27.95
N LYS A 8 44.31 54.99 -28.32
CA LYS A 8 44.82 53.64 -28.59
C LYS A 8 44.95 52.78 -27.33
N LEU A 9 45.29 53.38 -26.19
CA LEU A 9 45.30 52.69 -24.90
C LEU A 9 43.87 52.34 -24.43
N PHE A 10 42.90 53.26 -24.57
CA PHE A 10 41.50 53.01 -24.21
C PHE A 10 40.83 52.01 -25.18
N ALA A 11 41.17 52.01 -26.46
CA ALA A 11 40.71 50.99 -27.42
C ALA A 11 41.23 49.57 -27.09
N LEU A 12 42.41 49.48 -26.46
CA LEU A 12 42.95 48.22 -25.94
C LEU A 12 42.20 47.71 -24.69
N PHE A 13 41.51 48.58 -23.95
CA PHE A 13 40.67 48.22 -22.79
C PHE A 13 39.17 48.09 -23.13
N SER A 14 38.67 48.73 -24.20
CA SER A 14 37.28 48.63 -24.66
C SER A 14 37.00 47.43 -25.58
N SER A 15 38.03 46.78 -26.13
CA SER A 15 37.93 45.50 -26.85
C SER A 15 37.68 44.27 -25.94
N SER A 16 37.41 44.50 -24.65
CA SER A 16 37.17 43.48 -23.63
C SER A 16 35.80 42.80 -23.69
N HIS A 17 34.94 43.18 -24.64
CA HIS A 17 33.60 42.62 -24.83
C HIS A 17 33.41 41.84 -26.14
N ASP A 18 34.49 41.42 -26.80
CA ASP A 18 34.38 40.44 -27.89
C ASP A 18 34.25 39.02 -27.30
N PRO A 19 33.06 38.37 -27.40
CA PRO A 19 32.84 37.03 -26.88
C PRO A 19 33.73 35.98 -27.56
N GLU A 20 34.12 36.19 -28.82
CA GLU A 20 35.00 35.26 -29.54
C GLU A 20 36.45 35.34 -29.05
N ALA A 21 36.97 36.55 -28.84
CA ALA A 21 38.28 36.75 -28.24
C ALA A 21 38.35 36.17 -26.81
N ALA A 22 37.28 36.36 -26.02
CA ALA A 22 37.16 35.76 -24.68
C ALA A 22 37.13 34.22 -24.75
N LYS A 23 36.34 33.65 -25.67
CA LYS A 23 36.30 32.19 -25.93
C LYS A 23 37.68 31.66 -26.31
N LYS A 24 38.39 32.32 -27.24
CA LYS A 24 39.74 31.92 -27.69
C LYS A 24 40.78 31.97 -26.56
N ARG A 25 40.69 32.97 -25.67
CA ARG A 25 41.52 33.05 -24.46
C ARG A 25 41.23 31.89 -23.51
N ARG A 26 39.97 31.60 -23.23
CA ARG A 26 39.55 30.45 -22.40
C ARG A 26 40.02 29.12 -23.01
N MET A 27 39.88 28.92 -24.31
CA MET A 27 40.37 27.71 -24.99
C MET A 27 41.90 27.53 -24.85
N LYS A 28 42.69 28.62 -24.94
CA LYS A 28 44.13 28.56 -24.69
C LYS A 28 44.46 28.22 -23.23
N GLN A 29 43.64 28.64 -22.28
CA GLN A 29 43.79 28.28 -20.89
C GLN A 29 43.50 26.79 -20.66
N LEU A 30 42.41 26.27 -21.23
CA LEU A 30 42.09 24.83 -21.19
C LEU A 30 43.24 23.97 -21.72
N LEU A 31 43.91 24.39 -22.80
CA LEU A 31 45.10 23.70 -23.32
C LEU A 31 46.23 23.60 -22.28
N LYS A 32 46.49 24.68 -21.54
CA LYS A 32 47.51 24.69 -20.48
C LYS A 32 47.11 23.79 -19.32
N GLU A 33 45.85 23.86 -18.90
CA GLU A 33 45.29 23.03 -17.83
C GLU A 33 45.35 21.54 -18.17
N LEU A 34 44.99 21.16 -19.40
CA LEU A 34 45.08 19.78 -19.89
C LEU A 34 46.52 19.26 -19.92
N THR A 35 47.45 20.07 -20.43
CA THR A 35 48.86 19.66 -20.57
C THR A 35 49.56 19.56 -19.21
N GLY A 36 49.21 20.45 -18.27
CA GLY A 36 49.76 20.45 -16.90
C GLY A 36 49.07 19.49 -15.93
N ASN A 37 47.97 18.84 -16.34
CA ASN A 37 47.23 17.93 -15.47
C ASN A 37 48.04 16.66 -15.18
N LYS A 38 47.92 16.11 -13.96
CA LYS A 38 48.53 14.82 -13.61
C LYS A 38 48.04 13.66 -14.47
N TYR A 39 46.83 13.76 -15.04
CA TYR A 39 46.25 12.81 -15.99
C TYR A 39 46.38 13.27 -17.45
N SER A 40 47.39 14.07 -17.79
CA SER A 40 47.62 14.54 -19.16
C SER A 40 47.72 13.42 -20.20
N ARG A 41 48.04 12.19 -19.79
CA ARG A 41 48.01 10.99 -20.64
C ARG A 41 46.61 10.45 -20.97
N PHE A 42 45.53 11.10 -20.53
CA PHE A 42 44.16 10.72 -20.93
C PHE A 42 43.78 11.35 -22.27
N TYR A 43 44.37 12.49 -22.62
CA TYR A 43 43.95 13.29 -23.75
C TYR A 43 45.10 14.11 -24.33
N LYS A 44 45.23 14.08 -25.66
CA LYS A 44 46.22 14.83 -26.42
C LYS A 44 45.53 16.04 -27.07
N PRO A 45 45.65 17.26 -26.50
CA PRO A 45 44.83 18.39 -26.93
C PRO A 45 45.16 18.87 -28.34
N LYS A 46 46.41 18.70 -28.78
CA LYS A 46 46.86 19.12 -30.12
C LYS A 46 46.16 18.38 -31.26
N THR A 47 45.87 17.09 -31.06
CA THR A 47 45.24 16.24 -32.08
C THR A 47 43.77 15.97 -31.79
N GLY A 48 43.27 16.39 -30.62
CA GLY A 48 41.90 16.15 -30.22
C GLY A 48 41.62 14.67 -29.91
N GLU A 49 42.64 13.93 -29.51
CA GLU A 49 42.61 12.48 -29.37
C GLU A 49 42.62 12.07 -27.90
N ILE A 50 41.78 11.10 -27.55
CA ILE A 50 41.78 10.42 -26.26
C ILE A 50 42.75 9.25 -26.34
N GLU A 51 43.65 9.16 -25.37
CA GLU A 51 44.70 8.14 -25.34
C GLU A 51 44.26 6.89 -24.56
N GLY A 52 44.94 5.77 -24.83
CA GLY A 52 44.61 4.46 -24.23
C GLY A 52 44.71 4.41 -22.70
N ALA A 53 45.37 5.36 -22.04
CA ALA A 53 45.40 5.41 -20.58
C ALA A 53 44.02 5.72 -19.98
N LEU A 54 43.14 6.46 -20.69
CA LEU A 54 41.76 6.64 -20.27
C LEU A 54 40.96 5.33 -20.40
N GLY A 55 41.19 4.56 -21.47
CA GLY A 55 40.63 3.21 -21.61
C GLY A 55 41.03 2.30 -20.45
N LYS A 56 42.31 2.34 -20.06
CA LYS A 56 42.82 1.60 -18.88
C LYS A 56 42.12 2.05 -17.59
N PHE A 57 41.94 3.35 -17.39
CA PHE A 57 41.21 3.87 -16.25
C PHE A 57 39.78 3.30 -16.16
N PHE A 58 39.01 3.34 -17.26
CA PHE A 58 37.66 2.76 -17.29
C PHE A 58 37.65 1.25 -17.05
N PHE A 59 38.66 0.52 -17.54
CA PHE A 59 38.77 -0.92 -17.34
C PHE A 59 39.00 -1.32 -15.87
N GLU A 60 39.85 -0.57 -15.16
CA GLU A 60 40.07 -0.79 -13.72
C GLU A 60 38.79 -0.52 -12.91
N ILE A 61 38.00 0.50 -13.29
CA ILE A 61 36.68 0.73 -12.70
C ILE A 61 35.76 -0.47 -12.97
N TYR A 62 35.66 -0.87 -14.24
CA TYR A 62 34.77 -1.93 -14.68
C TYR A 62 35.02 -3.24 -13.93
N LYS A 63 36.28 -3.60 -13.73
CA LYS A 63 36.69 -4.80 -12.98
C LYS A 63 36.16 -4.83 -11.55
N VAL A 64 36.05 -3.66 -10.88
CA VAL A 64 35.54 -3.55 -9.51
C VAL A 64 34.01 -3.61 -9.49
N VAL A 65 33.34 -2.95 -10.43
CA VAL A 65 31.88 -2.75 -10.37
C VAL A 65 31.07 -3.79 -11.15
N SER A 66 31.68 -4.52 -12.11
CA SER A 66 30.94 -5.50 -12.91
C SER A 66 30.25 -6.59 -12.09
N PRO A 67 30.83 -7.13 -10.98
CA PRO A 67 30.14 -8.13 -10.17
C PRO A 67 28.86 -7.56 -9.53
N ALA A 68 28.87 -6.27 -9.17
CA ALA A 68 27.75 -5.59 -8.51
C ALA A 68 26.53 -5.37 -9.42
N GLN A 69 26.73 -5.34 -10.74
CA GLN A 69 25.65 -5.08 -11.72
C GLN A 69 24.46 -6.03 -11.57
N VAL A 70 24.73 -7.33 -11.44
CA VAL A 70 23.69 -8.36 -11.32
C VAL A 70 22.92 -8.21 -10.00
N PHE A 71 23.63 -7.84 -8.93
CA PHE A 71 23.02 -7.67 -7.61
C PHE A 71 22.13 -6.43 -7.53
N LEU A 72 22.52 -5.34 -8.20
CA LEU A 72 21.88 -4.02 -8.06
C LEU A 72 20.81 -3.70 -9.12
N GLN A 73 20.65 -4.52 -10.16
CA GLN A 73 19.68 -4.27 -11.25
C GLN A 73 18.25 -3.96 -10.75
N ASN A 74 17.79 -4.62 -9.69
CA ASN A 74 16.46 -4.44 -9.11
C ASN A 74 16.45 -3.68 -7.78
N ALA A 75 17.61 -3.22 -7.29
CA ALA A 75 17.72 -2.52 -6.01
C ALA A 75 16.81 -1.27 -5.94
N PRO A 76 16.73 -0.40 -6.96
CA PRO A 76 15.90 0.81 -6.89
C PRO A 76 14.39 0.58 -6.70
N LYS A 77 13.89 -0.60 -7.07
CA LYS A 77 12.46 -0.96 -7.00
C LYS A 77 12.12 -1.83 -5.78
N SER A 78 13.11 -2.21 -4.99
CA SER A 78 12.93 -3.19 -3.91
C SER A 78 12.39 -2.55 -2.63
N ALA A 79 11.18 -2.94 -2.24
CA ALA A 79 10.60 -2.56 -0.95
C ALA A 79 11.39 -3.17 0.22
N SER A 80 11.88 -4.40 0.08
CA SER A 80 12.67 -5.06 1.11
C SER A 80 14.02 -4.36 1.33
N LEU A 81 14.68 -3.86 0.28
CA LEU A 81 15.88 -3.06 0.45
C LEU A 81 15.60 -1.76 1.21
N LYS A 82 14.52 -1.04 0.88
CA LYS A 82 14.12 0.17 1.62
C LYS A 82 13.93 -0.14 3.11
N GLN A 83 13.23 -1.22 3.43
CA GLN A 83 13.05 -1.68 4.81
C GLN A 83 14.38 -2.00 5.49
N ILE A 84 15.26 -2.78 4.85
CA ILE A 84 16.57 -3.13 5.42
C ILE A 84 17.43 -1.89 5.70
N VAL A 85 17.40 -0.90 4.80
CA VAL A 85 18.14 0.35 5.02
C VAL A 85 17.58 1.09 6.22
N VAL A 86 16.25 1.24 6.33
CA VAL A 86 15.63 1.89 7.49
C VAL A 86 15.95 1.15 8.79
N GLU A 87 15.83 -0.17 8.80
CA GLU A 87 16.11 -1.02 9.98
C GLU A 87 17.61 -1.03 10.35
N SER A 88 18.51 -0.69 9.43
CA SER A 88 19.95 -0.58 9.73
C SER A 88 20.29 0.60 10.65
N PHE A 89 19.37 1.56 10.82
CA PHE A 89 19.49 2.70 11.73
C PHE A 89 18.75 2.51 13.05
N PHE A 90 18.24 1.30 13.32
CA PHE A 90 17.57 1.01 14.58
C PHE A 90 18.57 0.88 15.72
N ASP A 91 18.12 1.33 16.89
CA ASP A 91 18.68 1.02 18.19
C ASP A 91 17.84 -0.09 18.83
N LYS A 92 18.27 -0.58 19.98
CA LYS A 92 17.59 -1.64 20.72
C LYS A 92 16.13 -1.28 21.07
N ASN A 93 15.82 0.00 21.28
CA ASN A 93 14.47 0.41 21.63
C ASN A 93 13.53 0.33 20.41
N MET A 94 13.99 0.78 19.24
CA MET A 94 13.23 0.64 18.00
C MET A 94 13.09 -0.81 17.57
N GLU A 95 14.12 -1.64 17.73
CA GLU A 95 14.03 -3.10 17.52
C GLU A 95 12.92 -3.71 18.39
N ASN A 96 12.88 -3.34 19.68
CA ASN A 96 11.84 -3.79 20.60
C ASN A 96 10.44 -3.31 20.18
N ILE A 97 10.29 -2.06 19.75
CA ILE A 97 9.01 -1.53 19.24
C ILE A 97 8.58 -2.31 17.99
N ARG A 98 9.49 -2.52 17.04
CA ARG A 98 9.24 -3.26 15.80
C ARG A 98 8.80 -4.70 16.06
N ASN A 99 9.41 -5.37 17.05
CA ASN A 99 9.02 -6.71 17.46
C ASN A 99 7.63 -6.76 18.11
N ARG A 100 7.21 -5.70 18.82
CA ARG A 100 5.83 -5.61 19.30
C ARG A 100 4.86 -5.41 18.15
N LEU A 101 5.24 -4.70 17.09
CA LEU A 101 4.40 -4.42 15.93
C LEU A 101 4.38 -5.56 14.88
N THR A 102 4.81 -6.78 15.20
CA THR A 102 4.62 -7.94 14.31
C THR A 102 3.21 -8.47 14.40
N GLU A 103 2.79 -9.24 13.38
CA GLU A 103 1.47 -9.87 13.33
C GLU A 103 1.21 -10.73 14.58
N GLU A 104 2.17 -11.59 14.95
CA GLU A 104 2.05 -12.50 16.08
C GLU A 104 1.89 -11.75 17.41
N ALA A 105 2.67 -10.68 17.61
CA ALA A 105 2.61 -9.87 18.82
C ALA A 105 1.34 -8.99 18.89
N VAL A 106 0.77 -8.62 17.75
CA VAL A 106 -0.53 -7.92 17.67
C VAL A 106 -1.66 -8.89 18.01
N GLU A 107 -1.62 -10.11 17.47
CA GLU A 107 -2.59 -11.18 17.75
C GLU A 107 -2.61 -11.56 19.23
N GLU A 108 -1.44 -11.80 19.84
CA GLU A 108 -1.34 -12.14 21.26
C GLU A 108 -1.95 -11.05 22.16
N ARG A 109 -1.66 -9.78 21.86
CA ARG A 109 -2.18 -8.63 22.61
C ARG A 109 -3.66 -8.38 22.39
N ALA A 110 -4.23 -8.82 21.27
CA ALA A 110 -5.66 -8.69 21.01
C ALA A 110 -6.53 -9.47 22.02
N ASN A 111 -5.96 -10.50 22.67
CA ASN A 111 -6.63 -11.26 23.73
C ASN A 111 -6.98 -10.40 24.95
N SER A 112 -6.21 -9.34 25.22
CA SER A 112 -6.48 -8.40 26.33
C SER A 112 -7.62 -7.43 26.04
N GLY A 113 -8.15 -7.40 24.81
CA GLY A 113 -9.29 -6.58 24.39
C GLY A 113 -8.93 -5.40 23.49
N PHE A 114 -9.81 -5.08 22.54
CA PHE A 114 -9.54 -4.10 21.46
C PHE A 114 -9.27 -2.67 21.93
N LYS A 115 -9.86 -2.26 23.05
CA LYS A 115 -9.63 -0.91 23.61
C LYS A 115 -8.19 -0.75 24.09
N GLU A 116 -7.66 -1.77 24.79
CA GLU A 116 -6.28 -1.75 25.28
C GLU A 116 -5.28 -1.99 24.14
N LEU A 117 -5.62 -2.86 23.18
CA LEU A 117 -4.83 -3.03 21.95
C LEU A 117 -4.67 -1.69 21.21
N GLY A 118 -5.76 -0.95 20.99
CA GLY A 118 -5.71 0.34 20.30
C GLY A 118 -4.82 1.37 21.02
N LYS A 119 -4.87 1.41 22.36
CA LYS A 119 -3.98 2.27 23.15
C LYS A 119 -2.52 1.84 23.04
N SER A 120 -2.21 0.54 23.17
CA SER A 120 -0.85 0.05 23.12
C SER A 120 -0.21 0.26 21.75
N LEU A 121 -0.96 0.02 20.67
CA LEU A 121 -0.47 0.25 19.30
C LEU A 121 -0.21 1.72 19.03
N ASN A 122 -1.11 2.62 19.47
CA ASN A 122 -0.88 4.06 19.34
C ASN A 122 0.36 4.52 20.13
N ALA A 123 0.56 3.99 21.33
CA ALA A 123 1.76 4.27 22.12
C ALA A 123 3.04 3.79 21.41
N ASP A 124 3.05 2.57 20.87
CA ASP A 124 4.16 2.02 20.09
C ASP A 124 4.45 2.86 18.84
N PHE A 125 3.43 3.26 18.08
CA PHE A 125 3.61 4.11 16.89
C PHE A 125 4.10 5.51 17.23
N ASN A 126 3.61 6.12 18.31
CA ASN A 126 4.09 7.43 18.75
C ASN A 126 5.56 7.35 19.19
N ALA A 127 5.94 6.30 19.94
CA ALA A 127 7.32 6.07 20.34
C ALA A 127 8.23 5.84 19.13
N LEU A 128 7.77 5.06 18.13
CA LEU A 128 8.51 4.84 16.90
C LEU A 128 8.70 6.15 16.12
N SER A 129 7.64 6.95 15.96
CA SER A 129 7.72 8.25 15.28
C SER A 129 8.65 9.22 16.00
N GLN A 130 8.63 9.26 17.33
CA GLN A 130 9.55 10.12 18.11
C GLN A 130 11.01 9.65 18.01
N ALA A 131 11.25 8.35 17.82
CA ALA A 131 12.59 7.82 17.62
C ALA A 131 13.18 8.19 16.25
N PHE A 132 12.37 8.55 15.26
CA PHE A 132 12.82 9.10 13.99
C PHE A 132 12.91 10.63 14.06
N ASP A 133 13.98 11.13 14.68
CA ASP A 133 14.31 12.56 14.63
C ASP A 133 14.82 12.98 13.23
N SER A 134 14.95 14.30 13.02
CA SER A 134 15.37 14.86 11.74
C SER A 134 16.74 14.37 11.28
N GLU A 135 17.68 14.16 12.22
CA GLU A 135 19.03 13.67 11.90
C GLU A 135 18.98 12.22 11.41
N ARG A 136 18.26 11.33 12.11
CA ARG A 136 18.12 9.93 11.72
C ARG A 136 17.37 9.77 10.41
N ILE A 137 16.32 10.58 10.19
CA ILE A 137 15.61 10.62 8.90
C ILE A 137 16.58 10.97 7.77
N GLU A 138 17.35 12.05 7.93
CA GLU A 138 18.31 12.50 6.92
C GLU A 138 19.39 11.45 6.65
N LEU A 139 19.96 10.82 7.68
CA LEU A 139 20.97 9.76 7.53
C LEU A 139 20.40 8.52 6.83
N THR A 140 19.17 8.13 7.16
CA THR A 140 18.49 6.98 6.56
C THR A 140 18.23 7.21 5.07
N ASP A 141 17.64 8.35 4.73
CA ASP A 141 17.35 8.72 3.34
C ASP A 141 18.65 8.86 2.54
N ARG A 142 19.67 9.49 3.12
CA ARG A 142 20.98 9.65 2.48
C ARG A 142 21.65 8.30 2.21
N CYS A 143 21.60 7.36 3.15
CA CYS A 143 22.13 6.00 2.95
C CYS A 143 21.45 5.30 1.76
N TYR A 144 20.12 5.40 1.65
CA TYR A 144 19.41 4.80 0.52
C TYR A 144 19.75 5.48 -0.81
N ASN A 145 19.80 6.82 -0.84
CA ASN A 145 20.17 7.56 -2.04
C ASN A 145 21.62 7.25 -2.48
N ASN A 146 22.55 7.02 -1.54
CA ASN A 146 23.91 6.55 -1.87
C ASN A 146 23.91 5.18 -2.56
N ILE A 147 23.06 4.24 -2.09
CA ILE A 147 22.87 2.95 -2.75
C ILE A 147 22.32 3.13 -4.17
N LEU A 148 21.40 4.07 -4.38
CA LEU A 148 20.86 4.39 -5.70
C LEU A 148 21.90 5.01 -6.63
N CYS A 149 22.75 5.93 -6.13
CA CYS A 149 23.89 6.45 -6.88
C CYS A 149 24.85 5.32 -7.28
N MET A 150 25.14 4.38 -6.36
CA MET A 150 25.95 3.20 -6.67
C MET A 150 25.29 2.33 -7.74
N ALA A 151 23.97 2.10 -7.65
CA ALA A 151 23.22 1.33 -8.64
C ALA A 151 23.30 1.98 -10.03
N GLN A 152 23.11 3.29 -10.13
CA GLN A 152 23.26 4.04 -11.39
C GLN A 152 24.69 3.96 -11.94
N PHE A 153 25.68 4.12 -11.06
CA PHE A 153 27.10 4.07 -11.44
C PHE A 153 27.51 2.68 -11.94
N VAL A 154 27.11 1.60 -11.27
CA VAL A 154 27.46 0.24 -11.74
C VAL A 154 26.72 -0.11 -13.03
N SER A 155 25.54 0.46 -13.25
CA SER A 155 24.75 0.27 -14.48
C SER A 155 25.26 1.04 -15.69
N PHE A 156 26.28 1.89 -15.54
CA PHE A 156 26.94 2.51 -16.69
C PHE A 156 27.52 1.43 -17.63
N ASP A 157 27.35 1.61 -18.93
CA ASP A 157 27.78 0.64 -19.94
C ASP A 157 29.29 0.75 -20.22
N PHE A 158 30.07 0.34 -19.23
CA PHE A 158 31.54 0.27 -19.33
C PHE A 158 31.97 -0.65 -20.47
N PHE A 159 31.24 -1.74 -20.73
CA PHE A 159 31.59 -2.69 -21.77
C PHE A 159 31.54 -2.06 -23.16
N LEU A 160 30.44 -1.38 -23.49
CA LEU A 160 30.29 -0.69 -24.76
C LEU A 160 31.29 0.46 -24.92
N LEU A 161 31.57 1.20 -23.84
CA LEU A 161 32.61 2.21 -23.83
C LEU A 161 33.99 1.61 -24.13
N LEU A 162 34.36 0.53 -23.44
CA LEU A 162 35.65 -0.14 -23.59
C LEU A 162 35.82 -0.78 -24.96
N LYS A 163 34.76 -1.30 -25.57
CA LYS A 163 34.76 -1.81 -26.97
C LYS A 163 35.21 -0.77 -27.99
N LYS A 164 35.00 0.52 -27.73
CA LYS A 164 35.50 1.60 -28.60
C LYS A 164 37.02 1.73 -28.55
N PHE A 165 37.66 1.42 -27.41
CA PHE A 165 39.12 1.43 -27.25
C PHE A 165 39.78 0.14 -27.71
N ASP A 166 39.11 -0.98 -27.53
CA ASP A 166 39.57 -2.30 -27.95
C ASP A 166 38.38 -3.19 -28.39
N PRO A 167 38.18 -3.38 -29.70
CA PRO A 167 37.10 -4.21 -30.23
C PRO A 167 37.15 -5.68 -29.81
N ASN A 168 38.28 -6.18 -29.30
CA ASN A 168 38.44 -7.59 -28.90
C ASN A 168 38.03 -7.87 -27.46
N ILE A 169 37.78 -6.84 -26.64
CA ILE A 169 37.29 -7.03 -25.27
C ILE A 169 35.97 -7.81 -25.32
N THR A 170 35.85 -8.85 -24.50
CA THR A 170 34.58 -9.55 -24.27
C THR A 170 34.01 -9.19 -22.92
N GLU A 171 32.68 -9.18 -22.83
CA GLU A 171 31.99 -8.75 -21.61
C GLU A 171 32.37 -9.65 -20.43
N ARG A 172 32.72 -9.05 -19.28
CA ARG A 172 33.11 -9.74 -18.04
C ARG A 172 34.31 -10.69 -18.14
N ASN A 173 35.12 -10.60 -19.20
CA ASN A 173 36.37 -11.35 -19.32
C ASN A 173 37.57 -10.53 -18.85
N PHE A 174 37.91 -10.63 -17.56
CA PHE A 174 39.02 -9.90 -16.95
C PHE A 174 40.38 -10.62 -17.05
N SER A 175 40.41 -11.81 -17.66
CA SER A 175 41.66 -12.53 -17.96
C SER A 175 42.31 -12.03 -19.25
N TYR A 176 41.52 -11.44 -20.16
CA TYR A 176 42.02 -10.76 -21.34
C TYR A 176 42.84 -9.53 -20.95
N GLN A 177 43.94 -9.28 -21.67
CA GLN A 177 44.80 -8.09 -21.51
C GLN A 177 44.46 -7.09 -22.61
N PRO A 178 43.69 -6.02 -22.32
CA PRO A 178 43.24 -5.10 -23.34
C PRO A 178 44.38 -4.30 -23.98
N LYS A 179 44.24 -4.03 -25.28
CA LYS A 179 45.13 -3.17 -26.06
C LYS A 179 44.39 -1.89 -26.44
N PHE A 180 44.28 -0.97 -25.48
CA PHE A 180 43.57 0.28 -25.69
C PHE A 180 44.28 1.16 -26.73
N THR A 181 43.55 1.46 -27.80
CA THR A 181 44.01 2.34 -28.88
C THR A 181 43.53 3.77 -28.69
N THR A 182 44.14 4.70 -29.43
CA THR A 182 43.76 6.13 -29.43
C THR A 182 42.48 6.34 -30.24
N ILE A 183 41.58 7.20 -29.76
CA ILE A 183 40.29 7.51 -30.40
C ILE A 183 40.12 9.02 -30.52
N ARG A 184 39.44 9.51 -31.58
CA ARG A 184 39.01 10.91 -31.66
C ARG A 184 38.05 11.25 -30.52
N GLY A 185 38.30 12.36 -29.82
CA GLY A 185 37.52 12.77 -28.66
C GLY A 185 36.03 12.95 -28.95
N GLU A 186 35.68 13.41 -30.15
CA GLU A 186 34.31 13.60 -30.62
C GLU A 186 33.47 12.31 -30.54
N TYR A 187 34.07 11.13 -30.73
CA TYR A 187 33.36 9.84 -30.69
C TYR A 187 33.06 9.32 -29.28
N LEU A 188 33.63 9.96 -28.25
CA LEU A 188 33.50 9.59 -26.86
C LEU A 188 32.97 10.72 -25.97
N SER A 189 32.81 11.93 -26.49
CA SER A 189 32.35 13.09 -25.71
C SER A 189 31.07 12.77 -24.93
N GLU A 190 30.03 12.26 -25.61
CA GLU A 190 28.76 11.89 -24.97
C GLU A 190 28.95 10.80 -23.90
N ASN A 191 29.73 9.74 -24.17
CA ASN A 191 29.95 8.70 -23.15
C ASN A 191 30.69 9.20 -21.91
N ILE A 192 31.60 10.16 -22.07
CA ILE A 192 32.29 10.78 -20.93
C ILE A 192 31.32 11.67 -20.15
N LYS A 193 30.41 12.40 -20.83
CA LYS A 193 29.35 13.16 -20.15
C LYS A 193 28.44 12.23 -19.35
N ASP A 194 27.95 11.16 -19.96
CA ASP A 194 27.13 10.14 -19.30
C ASP A 194 27.85 9.54 -18.08
N PHE A 195 29.15 9.25 -18.21
CA PHE A 195 29.97 8.78 -17.11
C PHE A 195 30.09 9.81 -15.99
N LEU A 196 30.26 11.09 -16.33
CA LEU A 196 30.34 12.18 -15.35
C LEU A 196 29.02 12.32 -14.59
N GLU A 197 27.87 12.22 -15.26
CA GLU A 197 26.55 12.28 -14.61
C GLU A 197 26.40 11.25 -13.47
N VAL A 198 26.85 10.02 -13.69
CA VAL A 198 26.74 8.94 -12.69
C VAL A 198 27.91 8.93 -11.70
N SER A 199 29.14 9.20 -12.15
CA SER A 199 30.32 9.16 -11.28
C SER A 199 30.40 10.37 -10.35
N PHE A 200 29.80 11.50 -10.71
CA PHE A 200 29.72 12.67 -9.84
C PHE A 200 28.62 12.51 -8.79
N GLY A 201 27.59 11.69 -9.05
CA GLY A 201 26.57 11.33 -8.08
C GLY A 201 27.07 10.42 -6.95
N VAL A 202 28.16 9.69 -7.16
CA VAL A 202 28.82 8.88 -6.11
C VAL A 202 29.72 9.78 -5.27
N ASP A 203 29.30 10.11 -4.05
CA ASP A 203 30.09 10.94 -3.13
C ASP A 203 31.07 10.08 -2.30
N PRO A 204 32.40 10.23 -2.46
CA PRO A 204 33.40 9.44 -1.73
C PRO A 204 33.42 9.65 -0.22
N ASP A 205 32.87 10.76 0.27
CA ASP A 205 32.95 11.17 1.68
C ASP A 205 31.75 10.69 2.52
N GLN A 206 30.82 9.96 1.90
CA GLN A 206 29.65 9.39 2.56
C GLN A 206 29.95 8.12 3.35
N ASP A 207 29.03 7.74 4.25
CA ASP A 207 29.10 6.48 4.99
C ASP A 207 28.73 5.27 4.09
N TRP A 208 29.70 4.85 3.29
CA TRP A 208 29.59 3.65 2.47
C TRP A 208 29.61 2.36 3.28
N LYS A 209 30.09 2.38 4.53
CA LYS A 209 30.14 1.17 5.37
C LYS A 209 28.72 0.72 5.72
N THR A 210 27.86 1.65 6.11
CA THR A 210 26.45 1.35 6.39
C THR A 210 25.70 0.94 5.13
N ALA A 211 25.91 1.63 4.00
CA ALA A 211 25.30 1.28 2.72
C ALA A 211 25.68 -0.15 2.25
N LEU A 212 26.97 -0.51 2.29
CA LEU A 212 27.43 -1.85 1.92
C LEU A 212 26.94 -2.92 2.88
N LYS A 213 26.83 -2.62 4.18
CA LYS A 213 26.24 -3.56 5.16
C LYS A 213 24.76 -3.82 4.85
N ALA A 214 23.98 -2.80 4.54
CA ALA A 214 22.58 -2.96 4.16
C ALA A 214 22.44 -3.80 2.87
N LEU A 215 23.29 -3.55 1.87
CA LEU A 215 23.34 -4.34 0.63
C LEU A 215 23.73 -5.81 0.88
N LYS A 216 24.65 -6.07 1.82
CA LYS A 216 25.03 -7.42 2.23
C LYS A 216 23.85 -8.17 2.86
N ILE A 217 23.10 -7.51 3.74
CA ILE A 217 21.87 -8.09 4.33
C ILE A 217 20.84 -8.36 3.24
N PHE A 218 20.66 -7.43 2.30
CA PHE A 218 19.73 -7.58 1.17
C PHE A 218 20.10 -8.74 0.22
N LYS A 219 21.37 -9.17 0.21
CA LYS A 219 21.86 -10.29 -0.59
C LYS A 219 22.26 -11.49 0.26
N ASP A 220 21.55 -11.73 1.35
CA ASP A 220 21.67 -12.94 2.19
C ASP A 220 23.11 -13.18 2.67
N GLY A 221 23.82 -12.11 3.01
CA GLY A 221 25.20 -12.18 3.51
C GLY A 221 26.28 -12.10 2.44
N VAL A 222 25.93 -11.97 1.16
CA VAL A 222 26.90 -11.84 0.06
C VAL A 222 27.33 -10.40 -0.14
N ASP A 223 28.64 -10.16 -0.18
CA ASP A 223 29.19 -8.83 -0.48
C ASP A 223 28.96 -8.49 -1.97
N VAL A 224 28.21 -7.41 -2.22
CA VAL A 224 27.92 -6.91 -3.59
C VAL A 224 29.19 -6.43 -4.30
N VAL A 225 30.12 -5.87 -3.52
CA VAL A 225 31.47 -5.47 -3.93
C VAL A 225 32.39 -5.63 -2.73
N ALA A 226 33.65 -5.98 -2.95
CA ALA A 226 34.64 -6.04 -1.87
C ALA A 226 34.85 -4.63 -1.26
N PRO A 227 34.66 -4.42 0.06
CA PRO A 227 34.73 -3.09 0.68
C PRO A 227 36.05 -2.35 0.42
N ASP A 228 37.18 -3.05 0.47
CA ASP A 228 38.50 -2.46 0.22
C ASP A 228 38.67 -2.02 -1.24
N GLN A 229 38.12 -2.77 -2.18
CA GLN A 229 38.16 -2.42 -3.60
C GLN A 229 37.24 -1.22 -3.89
N TRP A 230 36.06 -1.19 -3.29
CA TRP A 230 35.15 -0.05 -3.37
C TRP A 230 35.78 1.21 -2.81
N HIS A 231 36.41 1.14 -1.63
CA HIS A 231 37.08 2.28 -1.03
C HIS A 231 38.22 2.82 -1.91
N LYS A 232 39.06 1.93 -2.45
CA LYS A 232 40.12 2.33 -3.42
C LYS A 232 39.54 3.01 -4.66
N LEU A 233 38.42 2.49 -5.18
CA LEU A 233 37.72 3.09 -6.31
C LEU A 233 37.18 4.49 -5.98
N LEU A 234 36.57 4.68 -4.80
CA LEU A 234 36.09 5.98 -4.36
C LEU A 234 37.23 7.02 -4.25
N LEU A 235 38.38 6.62 -3.72
CA LEU A 235 39.57 7.50 -3.67
C LEU A 235 40.07 7.87 -5.07
N LEU A 236 40.08 6.91 -6.00
CA LEU A 236 40.45 7.15 -7.39
C LEU A 236 39.47 8.13 -8.07
N LEU A 237 38.16 7.93 -7.90
CA LEU A 237 37.12 8.81 -8.44
C LEU A 237 37.24 10.22 -7.85
N LYS A 238 37.49 10.33 -6.53
CA LYS A 238 37.75 11.61 -5.86
C LYS A 238 38.96 12.33 -6.47
N ASP A 239 40.03 11.59 -6.72
CA ASP A 239 41.30 12.12 -7.22
C ASP A 239 41.20 12.62 -8.67
N VAL A 240 40.42 11.93 -9.52
CA VAL A 240 40.07 12.33 -10.89
C VAL A 240 39.10 13.51 -10.91
N ARG A 241 38.08 13.51 -10.04
CA ARG A 241 37.15 14.65 -9.92
C ARG A 241 37.89 15.92 -9.52
N LYS A 242 38.75 15.85 -8.49
CA LYS A 242 39.56 16.99 -8.02
C LYS A 242 40.52 17.53 -9.08
N SER A 243 41.01 16.70 -10.00
CA SER A 243 41.89 17.19 -11.06
C SER A 243 41.15 17.93 -12.17
N GLY A 244 39.82 17.82 -12.25
CA GLY A 244 38.99 18.43 -13.29
C GLY A 244 39.29 17.93 -14.71
N ILE A 245 40.08 16.86 -14.88
CA ILE A 245 40.60 16.45 -16.20
C ILE A 245 39.47 16.14 -17.18
N LEU A 246 38.49 15.33 -16.77
CA LEU A 246 37.42 14.87 -17.64
C LEU A 246 36.52 16.02 -18.09
N GLU A 247 36.17 16.95 -17.20
CA GLU A 247 35.38 18.12 -17.60
C GLU A 247 36.15 19.04 -18.56
N THR A 248 37.44 19.25 -18.28
CA THR A 248 38.33 20.07 -19.12
C THR A 248 38.47 19.46 -20.51
N MET A 249 38.54 18.12 -20.61
CA MET A 249 38.52 17.39 -21.88
C MET A 249 37.24 17.68 -22.66
N ILE A 250 36.06 17.60 -22.02
CA ILE A 250 34.77 17.86 -22.69
C ILE A 250 34.66 19.31 -23.15
N ARG A 251 35.02 20.28 -22.30
CA ARG A 251 35.06 21.71 -22.68
C ARG A 251 35.92 21.94 -23.91
N HIS A 252 37.06 21.24 -24.00
CA HIS A 252 37.97 21.35 -25.13
C HIS A 252 37.45 20.65 -26.40
N ILE A 253 37.00 19.39 -26.29
CA ILE A 253 36.48 18.59 -27.41
C ILE A 253 35.27 19.28 -28.04
N ASP A 254 34.31 19.71 -27.23
CA ASP A 254 33.07 20.33 -27.70
C ASP A 254 33.23 21.82 -28.02
N GLN A 255 34.40 22.39 -27.74
CA GLN A 255 34.67 23.83 -27.84
C GLN A 255 33.65 24.69 -27.07
N LYS A 256 33.25 24.21 -25.89
CA LYS A 256 32.31 24.85 -24.96
C LYS A 256 33.01 25.12 -23.62
N PRO A 257 33.72 26.27 -23.48
CA PRO A 257 34.53 26.54 -22.29
C PRO A 257 33.77 26.56 -20.96
N ASP A 258 32.48 26.89 -21.01
CA ASP A 258 31.65 27.10 -19.82
C ASP A 258 30.82 25.87 -19.45
N TRP A 259 30.99 24.76 -20.17
CA TRP A 259 30.28 23.51 -19.88
C TRP A 259 30.68 22.94 -18.52
N GLN A 260 29.72 22.42 -17.75
CA GLN A 260 29.94 21.75 -16.47
C GLN A 260 29.08 20.50 -16.40
N SER A 261 29.56 19.47 -15.69
CA SER A 261 28.75 18.29 -15.44
C SER A 261 27.68 18.58 -14.40
N LEU A 262 26.46 18.08 -14.64
CA LEU A 262 25.37 18.11 -13.68
C LEU A 262 25.05 16.67 -13.26
N PRO A 263 25.39 16.25 -12.04
CA PRO A 263 25.08 14.89 -11.60
C PRO A 263 23.58 14.69 -11.45
N LYS A 264 23.09 13.51 -11.82
CA LYS A 264 21.70 13.12 -11.58
C LYS A 264 21.59 12.44 -10.22
N LEU A 265 21.16 13.20 -9.21
CA LEU A 265 21.02 12.70 -7.85
C LEU A 265 19.61 12.14 -7.61
N PRO A 266 19.49 10.91 -7.08
CA PRO A 266 18.25 10.41 -6.48
C PRO A 266 17.81 11.29 -5.30
N ASN A 267 16.50 11.41 -5.09
CA ASN A 267 15.90 12.12 -3.97
C ASN A 267 14.72 11.33 -3.40
N GLU A 268 15.01 10.15 -2.86
CA GLU A 268 14.03 9.28 -2.23
C GLU A 268 13.95 9.52 -0.72
N HIS A 269 12.72 9.60 -0.22
CA HIS A 269 12.40 9.70 1.21
C HIS A 269 11.74 8.39 1.67
N ILE A 270 12.48 7.59 2.45
CA ILE A 270 12.06 6.25 2.83
C ILE A 270 11.77 6.11 4.32
N ALA A 271 12.37 6.94 5.18
CA ALA A 271 12.22 6.84 6.62
C ALA A 271 10.77 7.08 7.08
N GLU A 272 10.16 8.19 6.64
CA GLU A 272 8.76 8.51 7.00
C GLU A 272 7.78 7.49 6.41
N LYS A 273 8.02 7.10 5.16
CA LYS A 273 7.19 6.13 4.44
C LYS A 273 7.20 4.75 5.11
N TYR A 274 8.29 4.37 5.76
CA TYR A 274 8.35 3.14 6.54
C TYR A 274 7.32 3.12 7.69
N ILE A 275 7.22 4.21 8.45
CA ILE A 275 6.27 4.32 9.57
C ILE A 275 4.84 4.24 9.06
N GLU A 276 4.53 4.93 7.97
CA GLU A 276 3.21 4.89 7.34
C GLU A 276 2.85 3.47 6.87
N ASN A 277 3.77 2.82 6.15
CA ASN A 277 3.57 1.45 5.68
C ASN A 277 3.37 0.48 6.85
N LYS A 278 4.15 0.60 7.93
CA LYS A 278 4.01 -0.26 9.10
C LYS A 278 2.67 -0.05 9.81
N ARG A 279 2.15 1.18 9.82
CA ARG A 279 0.80 1.47 10.35
C ARG A 279 -0.29 0.82 9.50
N ILE A 280 -0.16 0.86 8.17
CA ILE A 280 -1.11 0.20 7.25
C ILE A 280 -1.09 -1.32 7.45
N GLU A 281 0.10 -1.92 7.54
CA GLU A 281 0.30 -3.35 7.79
C GLU A 281 -0.38 -3.79 9.09
N VAL A 282 -0.06 -3.14 10.22
CA VAL A 282 -0.65 -3.49 11.52
C VAL A 282 -2.16 -3.27 11.54
N LYS A 283 -2.66 -2.22 10.87
CA LYS A 283 -4.10 -1.99 10.75
C LYS A 283 -4.80 -3.15 10.02
N ALA A 284 -4.21 -3.67 8.94
CA ALA A 284 -4.77 -4.81 8.22
C ALA A 284 -4.85 -6.08 9.10
N VAL A 285 -3.85 -6.30 9.96
CA VAL A 285 -3.88 -7.38 10.96
C VAL A 285 -5.02 -7.16 11.96
N VAL A 286 -5.13 -5.95 12.53
CA VAL A 286 -6.23 -5.61 13.46
C VAL A 286 -7.59 -5.81 12.83
N ASP A 287 -7.80 -5.36 11.60
CA ASP A 287 -9.06 -5.53 10.87
C ASP A 287 -9.39 -7.03 10.68
N THR A 288 -8.38 -7.86 10.39
CA THR A 288 -8.52 -9.32 10.27
C THR A 288 -8.97 -9.95 11.60
N ILE A 289 -8.33 -9.58 12.71
CA ILE A 289 -8.69 -10.07 14.06
C ILE A 289 -10.11 -9.65 14.45
N VAL A 290 -10.48 -8.39 14.19
CA VAL A 290 -11.82 -7.86 14.47
C VAL A 290 -12.87 -8.65 13.69
N ASN A 291 -12.64 -8.90 12.40
CA ASN A 291 -13.55 -9.67 11.56
C ASN A 291 -13.68 -11.13 12.01
N ALA A 292 -12.56 -11.78 12.37
CA ALA A 292 -12.58 -13.15 12.90
C ALA A 292 -13.41 -13.25 14.19
N LYS A 293 -13.25 -12.30 15.11
CA LYS A 293 -14.03 -12.28 16.37
C LYS A 293 -15.52 -12.02 16.14
N LYS A 294 -15.86 -11.09 15.24
CA LYS A 294 -17.26 -10.85 14.84
C LYS A 294 -17.90 -12.11 14.27
N ASN A 295 -17.22 -12.78 13.34
CA ASN A 295 -17.71 -14.01 12.73
C ASN A 295 -17.87 -15.14 13.77
N ALA A 296 -16.95 -15.27 14.72
CA ALA A 296 -17.08 -16.23 15.81
C ALA A 296 -18.32 -15.94 16.68
N GLN A 297 -18.58 -14.67 17.01
CA GLN A 297 -19.77 -14.26 17.76
C GLN A 297 -21.07 -14.53 16.99
N ILE A 298 -21.10 -14.22 15.68
CA ILE A 298 -22.23 -14.56 14.80
C ILE A 298 -22.49 -16.07 14.84
N ASN A 299 -21.46 -16.91 14.70
CA ASN A 299 -21.61 -18.36 14.71
C ASN A 299 -22.21 -18.91 16.02
N VAL A 300 -21.85 -18.33 17.17
CA VAL A 300 -22.46 -18.67 18.46
C VAL A 300 -23.94 -18.31 18.49
N LEU A 301 -24.31 -17.12 18.00
CA LEU A 301 -25.69 -16.67 17.96
C LEU A 301 -26.53 -17.48 16.97
N VAL A 302 -25.98 -17.83 15.80
CA VAL A 302 -26.64 -18.71 14.81
C VAL A 302 -27.00 -20.05 15.46
N LYS A 303 -26.04 -20.72 16.11
CA LYS A 303 -26.32 -21.98 16.81
C LYS A 303 -27.35 -21.82 17.93
N THR A 304 -27.33 -20.68 18.63
CA THR A 304 -28.27 -20.39 19.72
C THR A 304 -29.69 -20.19 19.21
N VAL A 305 -29.87 -19.52 18.07
CA VAL A 305 -31.19 -19.22 17.48
C VAL A 305 -31.75 -20.41 16.72
N PHE A 306 -30.92 -21.07 15.91
CA PHE A 306 -31.35 -22.05 14.93
C PHE A 306 -31.02 -23.51 15.28
N GLY A 307 -30.16 -23.76 16.27
CA GLY A 307 -29.71 -25.10 16.66
C GLY A 307 -28.68 -25.72 15.70
N GLU A 308 -28.62 -25.26 14.45
CA GLU A 308 -27.65 -25.66 13.43
C GLU A 308 -26.90 -24.45 12.86
N SER A 309 -25.71 -24.69 12.29
CA SER A 309 -24.85 -23.64 11.73
C SER A 309 -24.91 -23.51 10.21
N ASP A 310 -25.47 -24.50 9.51
CA ASP A 310 -25.57 -24.49 8.05
C ASP A 310 -27.02 -24.20 7.62
N LEU A 311 -27.30 -22.93 7.38
CA LEU A 311 -28.62 -22.46 6.96
C LEU A 311 -28.51 -21.92 5.54
N ASN A 312 -29.34 -22.42 4.64
CA ASN A 312 -29.44 -21.89 3.29
C ASN A 312 -30.90 -21.71 2.89
N ARG A 313 -31.35 -20.46 2.91
CA ARG A 313 -32.74 -20.05 2.65
C ARG A 313 -32.83 -18.97 1.57
N ALA A 314 -31.84 -18.09 1.46
CA ALA A 314 -31.73 -17.16 0.34
C ALA A 314 -31.34 -17.92 -0.94
N LYS A 315 -32.03 -17.65 -2.05
CA LYS A 315 -31.78 -18.35 -3.32
C LYS A 315 -30.78 -17.62 -4.19
N PHE A 316 -30.89 -16.29 -4.27
CA PHE A 316 -30.17 -15.49 -5.25
C PHE A 316 -29.22 -14.48 -4.58
N TYR A 317 -29.64 -13.80 -3.51
CA TYR A 317 -28.75 -12.94 -2.72
C TYR A 317 -27.88 -13.77 -1.75
N THR A 318 -26.92 -14.51 -2.30
CA THR A 318 -26.04 -15.43 -1.55
C THR A 318 -24.57 -15.07 -1.73
N VAL A 319 -23.72 -15.49 -0.78
CA VAL A 319 -22.26 -15.31 -0.89
C VAL A 319 -21.75 -15.90 -2.21
N LYS A 320 -22.18 -17.12 -2.54
CA LYS A 320 -21.82 -17.83 -3.77
C LYS A 320 -22.22 -17.08 -5.04
N ALA A 321 -23.42 -16.53 -5.09
CA ALA A 321 -23.87 -15.72 -6.23
C ALA A 321 -23.10 -14.40 -6.35
N GLY A 322 -22.64 -13.84 -5.22
CA GLY A 322 -21.84 -12.61 -5.16
C GLY A 322 -20.40 -12.78 -5.67
N GLU A 323 -19.82 -13.98 -5.61
CA GLU A 323 -18.41 -14.24 -5.96
C GLU A 323 -18.02 -13.80 -7.38
N ILE A 324 -18.96 -13.87 -8.34
CA ILE A 324 -18.70 -13.46 -9.72
C ILE A 324 -18.33 -11.98 -9.83
N TYR A 325 -18.88 -11.13 -8.95
CA TYR A 325 -18.59 -9.70 -8.90
C TYR A 325 -17.26 -9.45 -8.18
N VAL A 326 -17.00 -10.18 -7.08
CA VAL A 326 -15.75 -10.09 -6.32
C VAL A 326 -14.54 -10.45 -7.20
N LYS A 327 -14.64 -11.53 -7.99
CA LYS A 327 -13.60 -11.93 -8.96
C LYS A 327 -13.30 -10.87 -10.02
N LYS A 328 -14.21 -9.92 -10.24
CA LYS A 328 -14.07 -8.78 -11.15
C LYS A 328 -13.81 -7.45 -10.43
N ASN A 329 -13.37 -7.48 -9.16
CA ASN A 329 -13.06 -6.32 -8.32
C ASN A 329 -14.26 -5.43 -7.98
N PHE A 330 -15.43 -6.02 -7.72
CA PHE A 330 -16.61 -5.33 -7.17
C PHE A 330 -17.00 -5.89 -5.79
N ASP A 331 -17.77 -5.15 -4.99
CA ASP A 331 -18.09 -5.48 -3.59
C ASP A 331 -18.96 -6.75 -3.38
N GLY A 332 -19.58 -7.27 -4.44
CA GLY A 332 -20.49 -8.43 -4.35
C GLY A 332 -21.74 -8.17 -3.48
N PHE A 333 -22.24 -9.22 -2.85
CA PHE A 333 -23.42 -9.17 -1.97
C PHE A 333 -22.99 -9.12 -0.50
N ILE A 334 -22.79 -7.91 0.01
CA ILE A 334 -22.13 -7.62 1.29
C ILE A 334 -22.95 -8.12 2.50
N HIS A 335 -24.28 -8.16 2.38
CA HIS A 335 -25.19 -8.53 3.48
C HIS A 335 -25.78 -9.94 3.34
N ALA A 336 -25.23 -10.78 2.44
CA ALA A 336 -25.81 -12.08 2.11
C ALA A 336 -26.02 -13.00 3.34
N PRO A 337 -25.09 -13.10 4.30
CA PRO A 337 -25.31 -13.90 5.51
C PRO A 337 -26.51 -13.40 6.33
N ALA A 338 -26.59 -12.09 6.60
CA ALA A 338 -27.67 -11.50 7.39
C ALA A 338 -29.04 -11.67 6.72
N VAL A 339 -29.12 -11.48 5.40
CA VAL A 339 -30.34 -11.70 4.62
C VAL A 339 -30.77 -13.18 4.67
N ASN A 340 -29.81 -14.10 4.57
CA ASN A 340 -30.09 -15.53 4.68
C ASN A 340 -30.63 -15.90 6.06
N TYR A 341 -30.02 -15.42 7.14
CA TYR A 341 -30.51 -15.66 8.50
C TYR A 341 -31.88 -15.03 8.75
N MET A 342 -32.14 -13.84 8.19
CA MET A 342 -33.45 -13.19 8.24
C MET A 342 -34.53 -14.00 7.56
N LYS A 343 -34.24 -14.54 6.36
CA LYS A 343 -35.17 -15.43 5.66
C LYS A 343 -35.41 -16.73 6.44
N ALA A 344 -34.38 -17.31 7.04
CA ALA A 344 -34.50 -18.46 7.92
C ALA A 344 -35.40 -18.16 9.12
N PHE A 345 -35.13 -17.06 9.83
CA PHE A 345 -35.93 -16.67 11.00
C PHE A 345 -37.40 -16.45 10.65
N PHE A 346 -37.67 -15.81 9.51
CA PHE A 346 -39.04 -15.57 9.07
C PHE A 346 -39.81 -16.86 8.75
N LEU A 347 -39.19 -17.79 8.04
CA LEU A 347 -39.84 -19.04 7.62
C LEU A 347 -39.96 -20.05 8.75
N ASP A 348 -38.92 -20.14 9.59
CA ASP A 348 -38.78 -21.20 10.57
C ASP A 348 -39.44 -20.82 11.91
N TYR A 349 -39.53 -19.52 12.24
CA TYR A 349 -40.09 -19.05 13.52
C TYR A 349 -41.20 -18.01 13.38
N LEU A 350 -41.00 -16.93 12.60
CA LEU A 350 -41.97 -15.84 12.54
C LEU A 350 -43.33 -16.32 12.03
N LYS A 351 -43.36 -17.01 10.89
CA LYS A 351 -44.59 -17.49 10.23
C LYS A 351 -45.25 -18.70 10.90
N LYS A 352 -44.63 -19.23 11.97
CA LYS A 352 -45.08 -20.41 12.71
C LYS A 352 -45.34 -20.03 14.18
N GLU A 353 -44.47 -20.47 15.09
CA GLU A 353 -44.59 -20.33 16.54
C GLU A 353 -44.88 -18.89 17.00
N ILE A 354 -44.18 -17.90 16.43
CA ILE A 354 -44.34 -16.49 16.85
C ILE A 354 -45.68 -15.94 16.37
N ARG A 355 -46.09 -16.27 15.15
CA ARG A 355 -47.41 -15.86 14.62
C ARG A 355 -48.54 -16.45 15.45
N GLU A 356 -48.52 -17.75 15.71
CA GLU A 356 -49.55 -18.41 16.51
C GLU A 356 -49.68 -17.77 17.90
N LEU A 357 -48.54 -17.44 18.53
CA LEU A 357 -48.52 -16.76 19.81
C LEU A 357 -49.05 -15.33 19.73
N CYS A 358 -48.60 -14.54 18.75
CA CYS A 358 -49.07 -13.17 18.55
C CYS A 358 -50.57 -13.13 18.21
N ASP A 359 -51.06 -14.03 17.38
CA ASP A 359 -52.48 -14.14 17.03
C ASP A 359 -53.31 -14.46 18.28
N LEU A 360 -52.84 -15.38 19.14
CA LEU A 360 -53.48 -15.68 20.42
C LEU A 360 -53.56 -14.44 21.34
N LEU A 361 -52.44 -13.76 21.54
CA LEU A 361 -52.33 -12.63 22.47
C LEU A 361 -53.04 -11.36 21.95
N LEU A 362 -52.98 -11.08 20.65
CA LEU A 362 -53.52 -9.85 20.07
C LEU A 362 -55.00 -9.97 19.71
N ILE A 363 -55.46 -11.13 19.25
CA ILE A 363 -56.86 -11.31 18.81
C ILE A 363 -57.75 -11.75 19.97
N ARG A 364 -57.29 -12.69 20.81
CA ARG A 364 -58.09 -13.23 21.93
C ARG A 364 -57.81 -12.54 23.26
N GLY A 365 -56.74 -11.77 23.36
CA GLY A 365 -56.39 -11.05 24.59
C GLY A 365 -57.34 -9.90 24.89
N GLN A 366 -57.79 -9.82 26.13
CA GLN A 366 -58.57 -8.70 26.66
C GLN A 366 -57.61 -7.69 27.32
N TRP A 367 -57.18 -6.72 26.53
CA TRP A 367 -56.21 -5.70 26.93
C TRP A 367 -56.83 -4.60 27.79
N THR A 368 -56.14 -4.21 28.86
CA THR A 368 -56.52 -3.08 29.72
C THR A 368 -56.29 -1.74 29.06
N THR A 369 -55.22 -1.63 28.26
CA THR A 369 -54.80 -0.41 27.53
C THR A 369 -54.57 -0.73 26.05
N ILE A 370 -55.05 0.13 25.15
CA ILE A 370 -55.03 -0.10 23.69
C ILE A 370 -53.66 0.22 23.08
N GLU A 371 -52.84 1.02 23.74
CA GLU A 371 -51.59 1.56 23.20
C GLU A 371 -50.57 0.45 22.91
N LEU A 372 -50.33 -0.43 23.90
CA LEU A 372 -49.37 -1.52 23.76
C LEU A 372 -49.84 -2.57 22.75
N SER A 373 -51.14 -2.92 22.75
CA SER A 373 -51.70 -3.89 21.82
C SER A 373 -51.64 -3.40 20.38
N LYS A 374 -52.01 -2.12 20.15
CA LYS A 374 -51.93 -1.48 18.84
C LYS A 374 -50.50 -1.41 18.32
N SER A 375 -49.56 -0.92 19.14
CA SER A 375 -48.15 -0.82 18.74
C SER A 375 -47.54 -2.19 18.41
N THR A 376 -47.86 -3.22 19.21
CA THR A 376 -47.40 -4.59 18.98
C THR A 376 -47.99 -5.16 17.70
N SER A 377 -49.29 -4.95 17.45
CA SER A 377 -49.97 -5.40 16.24
C SER A 377 -49.40 -4.73 14.98
N GLU A 378 -49.16 -3.43 15.00
CA GLU A 378 -48.55 -2.69 13.89
C GLU A 378 -47.17 -3.24 13.50
N HIS A 379 -46.28 -3.44 14.48
CA HIS A 379 -44.93 -3.96 14.22
C HIS A 379 -44.93 -5.45 13.86
N PHE A 380 -45.85 -6.24 14.39
CA PHE A 380 -46.01 -7.63 14.00
C PHE A 380 -46.48 -7.76 12.55
N ASN A 381 -47.49 -6.99 12.16
CA ASN A 381 -47.95 -6.93 10.76
C ASN A 381 -46.82 -6.43 9.84
N ARG A 382 -46.04 -5.44 10.27
CA ARG A 382 -44.87 -4.97 9.52
C ARG A 382 -43.84 -6.09 9.31
N LEU A 383 -43.59 -6.94 10.30
CA LEU A 383 -42.70 -8.10 10.14
C LEU A 383 -43.22 -9.10 9.11
N MET A 384 -44.54 -9.32 9.07
CA MET A 384 -45.15 -10.19 8.06
C MET A 384 -44.97 -9.60 6.65
N GLU A 385 -45.21 -8.30 6.46
CA GLU A 385 -44.95 -7.59 5.20
C GLU A 385 -43.47 -7.63 4.79
N LEU A 386 -42.57 -7.42 5.74
CA LEU A 386 -41.12 -7.48 5.51
C LEU A 386 -40.69 -8.88 5.10
N SER A 387 -41.32 -9.93 5.63
CA SER A 387 -41.05 -11.30 5.20
C SER A 387 -41.41 -11.51 3.73
N ASP A 388 -42.51 -10.97 3.25
CA ASP A 388 -42.92 -11.11 1.85
C ASP A 388 -42.08 -10.22 0.94
N THR A 389 -41.78 -9.00 1.40
CA THR A 389 -40.88 -8.06 0.70
C THR A 389 -39.48 -8.65 0.54
N LEU A 390 -38.96 -9.36 1.54
CA LEU A 390 -37.67 -10.05 1.47
C LEU A 390 -37.68 -11.15 0.40
N ILE A 391 -38.75 -11.94 0.30
CA ILE A 391 -38.88 -12.97 -0.73
C ILE A 391 -38.90 -12.31 -2.11
N ALA A 392 -39.70 -11.26 -2.30
CA ALA A 392 -39.76 -10.52 -3.55
C ALA A 392 -38.40 -9.91 -3.92
N PHE A 393 -37.69 -9.32 -2.95
CA PHE A 393 -36.34 -8.78 -3.13
C PHE A 393 -35.36 -9.84 -3.66
N ASP A 394 -35.31 -11.02 -3.03
CA ASP A 394 -34.44 -12.13 -3.44
C ASP A 394 -34.77 -12.57 -4.87
N GLU A 395 -36.06 -12.69 -5.22
CA GLU A 395 -36.51 -13.05 -6.57
C GLU A 395 -36.18 -11.97 -7.63
N THR A 396 -36.00 -10.68 -7.26
CA THR A 396 -35.53 -9.66 -8.23
C THR A 396 -34.12 -9.94 -8.77
N LEU A 397 -33.34 -10.78 -8.08
CA LEU A 397 -31.98 -11.16 -8.43
C LEU A 397 -31.92 -12.48 -9.23
N ALA A 398 -33.06 -13.12 -9.48
CA ALA A 398 -33.14 -14.25 -10.38
C ALA A 398 -32.68 -13.87 -11.81
N ASP A 399 -32.32 -14.87 -12.62
CA ASP A 399 -31.91 -14.66 -14.02
C ASP A 399 -32.97 -13.91 -14.85
N SER A 400 -34.25 -14.14 -14.55
CA SER A 400 -35.40 -13.43 -15.14
C SER A 400 -35.83 -12.20 -14.34
N GLY A 401 -35.23 -11.95 -13.17
CA GLY A 401 -35.53 -10.82 -12.31
C GLY A 401 -34.89 -9.52 -12.83
N GLU A 402 -35.49 -8.39 -12.47
CA GLU A 402 -35.07 -7.06 -12.95
C GLU A 402 -33.58 -6.79 -12.68
N ASN A 403 -33.12 -7.02 -11.44
CA ASN A 403 -31.74 -6.75 -11.04
C ASN A 403 -30.79 -7.85 -11.51
N GLY A 404 -31.21 -9.12 -11.46
CA GLY A 404 -30.39 -10.25 -11.88
C GLY A 404 -30.06 -10.21 -13.37
N SER A 405 -31.06 -9.99 -14.22
CA SER A 405 -30.89 -9.85 -15.68
C SER A 405 -29.99 -8.67 -16.05
N ARG A 406 -30.18 -7.51 -15.39
CA ARG A 406 -29.33 -6.32 -15.58
C ARG A 406 -27.88 -6.61 -15.19
N LEU A 407 -27.65 -7.15 -13.98
CA LEU A 407 -26.30 -7.47 -13.51
C LEU A 407 -25.59 -8.46 -14.43
N LYS A 408 -26.27 -9.53 -14.85
CA LYS A 408 -25.74 -10.56 -15.77
C LYS A 408 -25.34 -9.97 -17.12
N THR A 409 -26.16 -9.08 -17.67
CA THR A 409 -25.90 -8.44 -18.96
C THR A 409 -24.74 -7.43 -18.87
N THR A 410 -24.73 -6.62 -17.82
CA THR A 410 -23.74 -5.56 -17.64
C THR A 410 -22.36 -6.13 -17.28
N ILE A 411 -22.29 -7.12 -16.39
CA ILE A 411 -21.01 -7.73 -15.95
C ILE A 411 -20.25 -8.41 -17.09
N ALA A 412 -20.97 -8.97 -18.07
CA ALA A 412 -20.39 -9.57 -19.27
C ALA A 412 -19.68 -8.56 -20.18
N LYS A 413 -20.00 -7.26 -20.06
CA LYS A 413 -19.48 -6.18 -20.92
C LYS A 413 -18.38 -5.33 -20.25
N VAL A 414 -18.14 -5.49 -18.95
CA VAL A 414 -17.22 -4.65 -18.15
C VAL A 414 -15.78 -4.64 -18.68
N GLU A 415 -15.30 -5.75 -19.24
CA GLU A 415 -13.93 -5.81 -19.80
C GLU A 415 -13.77 -5.00 -21.09
N ARG A 416 -14.88 -4.75 -21.81
CA ARG A 416 -14.88 -4.03 -23.10
C ARG A 416 -15.27 -2.56 -22.95
N ASP A 417 -15.99 -2.21 -21.88
CA ASP A 417 -16.54 -0.87 -21.67
C ASP A 417 -16.47 -0.45 -20.19
N LYS A 418 -15.59 0.53 -19.91
CA LYS A 418 -15.39 1.08 -18.56
C LYS A 418 -16.62 1.79 -17.99
N SER A 419 -17.57 2.23 -18.83
CA SER A 419 -18.83 2.83 -18.36
C SER A 419 -19.77 1.80 -17.72
N GLN A 420 -19.71 0.54 -18.19
CA GLN A 420 -20.47 -0.58 -17.60
C GLN A 420 -20.00 -0.90 -16.18
N ALA A 421 -18.71 -0.70 -15.88
CA ALA A 421 -18.18 -0.89 -14.53
C ALA A 421 -18.89 0.03 -13.52
N ARG A 422 -19.07 1.31 -13.85
CA ARG A 422 -19.81 2.25 -13.00
C ARG A 422 -21.27 1.84 -12.81
N TYR A 423 -21.88 1.28 -13.85
CA TYR A 423 -23.27 0.83 -13.79
C TYR A 423 -23.44 -0.43 -12.94
N VAL A 424 -22.52 -1.40 -13.01
CA VAL A 424 -22.48 -2.56 -12.08
C VAL A 424 -22.36 -2.07 -10.64
N THR A 425 -21.43 -1.14 -10.36
CA THR A 425 -21.26 -0.58 -9.01
C THR A 425 -22.55 0.06 -8.51
N LEU A 426 -23.26 0.82 -9.36
CA LEU A 426 -24.53 1.44 -8.99
C LEU A 426 -25.62 0.40 -8.67
N ILE A 427 -25.78 -0.63 -9.50
CA ILE A 427 -26.80 -1.67 -9.26
C ILE A 427 -26.47 -2.44 -7.97
N LEU A 428 -25.21 -2.87 -7.78
CA LEU A 428 -24.79 -3.57 -6.56
C LEU A 428 -24.99 -2.71 -5.32
N LYS A 429 -24.67 -1.41 -5.40
CA LYS A 429 -24.91 -0.46 -4.30
C LYS A 429 -26.40 -0.40 -3.96
N THR A 430 -27.27 -0.19 -4.93
CA THR A 430 -28.73 -0.16 -4.70
C THR A 430 -29.26 -1.46 -4.10
N VAL A 431 -28.81 -2.61 -4.61
CA VAL A 431 -29.21 -3.93 -4.10
C VAL A 431 -28.74 -4.12 -2.64
N ASN A 432 -27.50 -3.75 -2.32
CA ASN A 432 -26.96 -3.84 -0.96
C ASN A 432 -27.63 -2.84 0.00
N GLU A 433 -27.95 -1.63 -0.45
CA GLU A 433 -28.70 -0.64 0.33
C GLU A 433 -30.14 -1.12 0.63
N ASN A 434 -30.79 -1.79 -0.32
CA ASN A 434 -32.09 -2.43 -0.12
C ASN A 434 -32.02 -3.55 0.92
N ALA A 435 -31.02 -4.43 0.82
CA ALA A 435 -30.78 -5.48 1.81
C ALA A 435 -30.56 -4.90 3.21
N MET A 436 -29.70 -3.89 3.33
CA MET A 436 -29.44 -3.20 4.60
C MET A 436 -30.70 -2.56 5.20
N ARG A 437 -31.53 -1.93 4.36
CA ARG A 437 -32.80 -1.35 4.80
C ARG A 437 -33.75 -2.41 5.36
N LEU A 438 -33.91 -3.54 4.66
CA LEU A 438 -34.74 -4.66 5.13
C LEU A 438 -34.24 -5.19 6.48
N ILE A 439 -32.92 -5.33 6.65
CA ILE A 439 -32.30 -5.76 7.91
C ILE A 439 -32.65 -4.78 9.05
N LYS A 440 -32.46 -3.48 8.81
CA LYS A 440 -32.74 -2.43 9.82
C LYS A 440 -34.20 -2.38 10.22
N GLU A 441 -35.12 -2.39 9.26
CA GLU A 441 -36.56 -2.35 9.53
C GLU A 441 -37.05 -3.61 10.28
N THR A 442 -36.48 -4.76 9.93
CA THR A 442 -36.73 -6.03 10.64
C THR A 442 -36.24 -5.96 12.08
N ALA A 443 -35.01 -5.49 12.30
CA ALA A 443 -34.46 -5.36 13.65
C ALA A 443 -35.31 -4.42 14.52
N ILE A 444 -35.72 -3.27 13.99
CA ILE A 444 -36.59 -2.31 14.71
C ILE A 444 -37.91 -2.98 15.11
N SER A 445 -38.58 -3.64 14.17
CA SER A 445 -39.89 -4.23 14.41
C SER A 445 -39.81 -5.42 15.39
N LEU A 446 -38.76 -6.23 15.29
CA LEU A 446 -38.48 -7.30 16.24
C LEU A 446 -38.17 -6.78 17.65
N ILE A 447 -37.45 -5.65 17.78
CA ILE A 447 -37.18 -5.04 19.09
C ILE A 447 -38.51 -4.63 19.77
N VAL A 448 -39.45 -4.05 19.02
CA VAL A 448 -40.75 -3.64 19.58
C VAL A 448 -41.55 -4.86 20.02
N VAL A 449 -41.73 -5.85 19.12
CA VAL A 449 -42.46 -7.09 19.45
C VAL A 449 -41.80 -7.84 20.62
N GLY A 450 -40.48 -7.95 20.63
CA GLY A 450 -39.73 -8.58 21.72
C GLY A 450 -39.92 -7.87 23.06
N LYS A 451 -39.91 -6.52 23.09
CA LYS A 451 -40.22 -5.75 24.30
C LYS A 451 -41.64 -6.02 24.79
N SER A 452 -42.63 -6.05 23.90
CA SER A 452 -44.01 -6.37 24.26
C SER A 452 -44.14 -7.76 24.86
N LEU A 453 -43.53 -8.77 24.25
CA LEU A 453 -43.53 -10.15 24.79
C LEU A 453 -42.86 -10.21 26.17
N LYS A 454 -41.77 -9.48 26.39
CA LYS A 454 -41.11 -9.41 27.70
C LYS A 454 -42.05 -8.86 28.77
N VAL A 455 -42.70 -7.73 28.51
CA VAL A 455 -43.61 -7.10 29.47
C VAL A 455 -44.83 -8.00 29.74
N LEU A 456 -45.34 -8.69 28.71
CA LEU A 456 -46.41 -9.67 28.87
C LEU A 456 -46.00 -10.89 29.70
N ALA A 457 -44.77 -11.39 29.53
CA ALA A 457 -44.24 -12.45 30.38
C ALA A 457 -44.17 -12.03 31.85
N GLU A 458 -43.77 -10.79 32.12
CA GLU A 458 -43.74 -10.22 33.47
C GLU A 458 -45.16 -10.07 34.05
N ASP A 459 -46.14 -9.65 33.24
CA ASP A 459 -47.54 -9.50 33.66
C ASP A 459 -48.22 -10.84 34.00
N LEU A 460 -47.93 -11.89 33.23
CA LEU A 460 -48.44 -13.24 33.47
C LEU A 460 -48.00 -13.80 34.83
N GLN A 461 -46.83 -13.40 35.32
CA GLN A 461 -46.31 -13.85 36.62
C GLN A 461 -46.88 -13.08 37.82
N LYS A 462 -47.58 -11.96 37.60
CA LYS A 462 -48.13 -11.16 38.69
C LYS A 462 -49.36 -11.83 39.31
N PRO A 463 -49.58 -11.70 40.63
CA PRO A 463 -50.82 -12.14 41.29
C PRO A 463 -52.06 -11.40 40.80
N LYS A 464 -51.89 -10.14 40.38
CA LYS A 464 -52.91 -9.30 39.76
C LYS A 464 -52.35 -8.79 38.43
N HIS A 465 -53.05 -9.12 37.35
CA HIS A 465 -52.63 -8.76 36.00
C HIS A 465 -53.06 -7.33 35.68
N ASP A 466 -52.13 -6.57 35.12
CA ASP A 466 -52.31 -5.15 34.80
C ASP A 466 -52.51 -4.93 33.29
N LEU A 467 -52.13 -5.89 32.43
CA LEU A 467 -52.15 -5.73 30.97
C LEU A 467 -53.20 -6.58 30.27
N LEU A 468 -53.22 -7.89 30.53
CA LEU A 468 -54.24 -8.80 29.98
C LEU A 468 -55.13 -9.32 31.12
N MET A 469 -56.43 -9.14 30.97
CA MET A 469 -57.40 -9.51 32.01
C MET A 469 -57.77 -10.99 31.98
N ASN A 470 -57.61 -11.65 30.83
CA ASN A 470 -58.10 -13.00 30.60
C ASN A 470 -57.00 -14.06 30.41
N TRP A 471 -55.86 -13.92 31.11
CA TRP A 471 -54.75 -14.89 31.03
C TRP A 471 -55.17 -16.35 31.21
N LYS A 472 -56.07 -16.65 32.15
CA LYS A 472 -56.58 -18.02 32.36
C LYS A 472 -57.32 -18.59 31.14
N GLU A 473 -58.05 -17.75 30.42
CA GLU A 473 -58.75 -18.17 29.19
C GLU A 473 -57.74 -18.44 28.07
N LEU A 474 -56.73 -17.58 27.93
CA LEU A 474 -55.67 -17.75 26.94
C LEU A 474 -54.87 -19.02 27.22
N GLU A 475 -54.57 -19.32 28.49
CA GLU A 475 -53.88 -20.54 28.92
C GLU A 475 -54.69 -21.79 28.51
N GLY A 476 -56.00 -21.76 28.72
CA GLY A 476 -56.89 -22.88 28.40
C GLY A 476 -57.00 -23.19 26.90
N VAL A 477 -56.63 -22.26 26.02
CA VAL A 477 -56.60 -22.46 24.56
C VAL A 477 -55.17 -22.55 23.99
N SER A 478 -54.15 -22.38 24.83
CA SER A 478 -52.77 -22.50 24.41
C SER A 478 -52.37 -23.97 24.31
N GLU A 479 -51.66 -24.34 23.24
CA GLU A 479 -51.18 -25.71 23.03
C GLU A 479 -50.02 -26.11 23.97
N ALA A 480 -49.39 -25.14 24.61
CA ALA A 480 -48.32 -25.31 25.60
C ALA A 480 -48.35 -24.17 26.63
N PRO A 481 -47.69 -24.31 27.78
CA PRO A 481 -47.68 -23.28 28.82
C PRO A 481 -47.29 -21.90 28.27
N LEU A 482 -48.13 -20.88 28.49
CA LEU A 482 -47.94 -19.56 27.87
C LEU A 482 -46.65 -18.89 28.34
N ASP A 483 -46.28 -19.07 29.60
CA ASP A 483 -45.03 -18.57 30.16
C ASP A 483 -43.81 -19.09 29.37
N GLN A 484 -43.81 -20.38 29.04
CA GLN A 484 -42.76 -21.02 28.27
C GLN A 484 -42.78 -20.56 26.81
N ARG A 485 -43.96 -20.46 26.18
CA ARG A 485 -44.09 -19.99 24.79
C ARG A 485 -43.60 -18.55 24.64
N ILE A 486 -44.03 -17.64 25.51
CA ILE A 486 -43.64 -16.22 25.49
C ILE A 486 -42.13 -16.08 25.76
N SER A 487 -41.61 -16.78 26.78
CA SER A 487 -40.18 -16.76 27.11
C SER A 487 -39.32 -17.27 25.95
N ASN A 488 -39.71 -18.37 25.29
CA ASN A 488 -38.98 -18.93 24.16
C ASN A 488 -39.00 -18.00 22.95
N ALA A 489 -40.16 -17.45 22.59
CA ALA A 489 -40.29 -16.48 21.50
C ALA A 489 -39.45 -15.22 21.76
N TYR A 490 -39.51 -14.67 22.97
CA TYR A 490 -38.70 -13.53 23.37
C TYR A 490 -37.19 -13.83 23.27
N LYS A 491 -36.72 -14.96 23.81
CA LYS A 491 -35.30 -15.35 23.74
C LYS A 491 -34.80 -15.48 22.30
N LYS A 492 -35.57 -16.15 21.43
CA LYS A 492 -35.24 -16.28 20.01
C LYS A 492 -35.15 -14.92 19.32
N ILE A 493 -36.14 -14.04 19.54
CA ILE A 493 -36.12 -12.67 19.01
C ILE A 493 -34.90 -11.90 19.53
N TYR A 494 -34.60 -11.99 20.82
CA TYR A 494 -33.49 -11.28 21.46
C TYR A 494 -32.13 -11.65 20.84
N TYR A 495 -31.81 -12.95 20.78
CA TYR A 495 -30.54 -13.41 20.22
C TYR A 495 -30.45 -13.15 18.71
N PHE A 496 -31.56 -13.25 18.00
CA PHE A 496 -31.60 -12.94 16.57
C PHE A 496 -31.38 -11.44 16.31
N VAL A 497 -31.97 -10.55 17.10
CA VAL A 497 -31.71 -9.10 17.03
C VAL A 497 -30.25 -8.79 17.33
N GLN A 498 -29.65 -9.41 18.35
CA GLN A 498 -28.22 -9.23 18.64
C GLN A 498 -27.36 -9.62 17.43
N MET A 499 -27.69 -10.71 16.76
CA MET A 499 -26.97 -11.18 15.59
C MET A 499 -27.08 -10.21 14.40
N LEU A 500 -28.24 -9.60 14.19
CA LEU A 500 -28.43 -8.58 13.15
C LEU A 500 -27.68 -7.26 13.43
N GLN A 501 -27.22 -7.04 14.66
CA GLN A 501 -26.52 -5.81 15.07
C GLN A 501 -24.98 -5.91 15.00
N ILE A 502 -24.42 -7.10 14.79
CA ILE A 502 -22.96 -7.34 14.61
C ILE A 502 -22.54 -6.99 13.19
#